data_AF-A0A7Y0GSQ8-F1
#
_entry.id   AF-A0A7Y0GSQ8-F1
#
_cell.length_a   1.000
_cell.length_b   1.000
_cell.length_c   1.000
_cell.angle_alpha   90.00
_cell.angle_beta   90.00
_cell.angle_gamma   90.00
#
_symmetry.space_group_name_H-M   'P 1'
#
loop_
_entity.id
_entity.type
_entity.pdbx_description
1 polymer ?
#
loop_
_entity_poly.entity_id
_entity_poly.type
_entity_poly.pdbx_seq_one_letter_code
_entity_poly.pdbx_strand_id
1 'polypeptide(L)'
;MMAWLNWRVWAALALAIAFSATGWQAYVIGGNSVQVKWDAAKLTKAAANLVAEQDARTKERNLQAIADTLRKSQNDEIIKLGISLDAARAAVRVQHSTPRPADYVAPVAGAGAGCSGASLYTQDAEFLIREAGRADAQRLQLETCQTQYNAAYEAVK
;
A
#
# COMPACT_ATOMS: atom_id res chain seq x y z
N MET A 1 -3.55 -71.21 -63.28
CA MET A 1 -2.43 -71.73 -62.45
C MET A 1 -2.07 -70.66 -61.43
N MET A 2 -2.81 -70.58 -60.33
CA MET A 2 -2.49 -69.66 -59.23
C MET A 2 -1.54 -70.41 -58.29
N ALA A 3 -0.23 -70.21 -58.48
CA ALA A 3 0.79 -70.75 -57.61
C ALA A 3 0.49 -70.29 -56.18
N TRP A 4 0.29 -71.25 -55.27
CA TRP A 4 0.20 -70.98 -53.84
C TRP A 4 1.47 -70.24 -53.42
N LEU A 5 1.30 -68.96 -53.10
CA LEU A 5 2.37 -68.08 -52.68
C LEU A 5 3.05 -68.71 -51.46
N ASN A 6 4.35 -68.99 -51.61
CA ASN A 6 5.22 -69.67 -50.66
C ASN A 6 4.92 -69.22 -49.22
N TRP A 7 4.66 -70.16 -48.29
CA TRP A 7 4.23 -69.89 -46.89
C TRP A 7 5.09 -68.83 -46.18
N ARG A 8 6.37 -68.76 -46.54
CA ARG A 8 7.33 -67.76 -46.05
C ARG A 8 6.89 -66.31 -46.33
N VAL A 9 6.19 -66.05 -47.43
CA VAL A 9 5.67 -64.74 -47.79
C VAL A 9 4.49 -64.36 -46.90
N TRP A 10 3.61 -65.30 -46.60
CA TRP A 10 2.52 -65.09 -45.63
C TRP A 10 3.05 -64.88 -44.21
N ALA A 11 4.08 -65.62 -43.80
CA ALA A 11 4.74 -65.42 -42.52
C ALA A 11 5.42 -64.04 -42.42
N ALA A 12 6.08 -63.57 -43.48
CA ALA A 12 6.67 -62.24 -43.55
C ALA A 12 5.60 -61.12 -43.50
N LEU A 13 4.47 -61.30 -44.18
CA LEU A 13 3.35 -60.37 -44.17
C LEU A 13 2.72 -60.26 -42.76
N ALA A 14 2.50 -61.40 -42.10
CA ALA A 14 1.98 -61.44 -40.74
C ALA A 14 2.91 -60.74 -39.73
N LEU A 15 4.23 -60.93 -39.87
CA LEU A 15 5.22 -60.23 -39.06
C LEU A 15 5.20 -58.72 -39.30
N ALA A 16 5.10 -58.26 -40.54
CA ALA A 16 5.03 -56.84 -40.87
C ALA A 16 3.79 -56.16 -40.26
N ILE A 17 2.65 -56.85 -40.26
CA ILE A 17 1.40 -56.36 -39.65
C ILE A 17 1.52 -56.33 -38.11
N ALA A 18 2.16 -57.33 -37.49
CA ALA A 18 2.38 -57.34 -36.04
C ALA A 18 3.30 -56.20 -35.57
N PHE A 19 4.37 -55.90 -36.33
CA PHE A 19 5.28 -54.80 -36.02
C PHE A 19 4.63 -53.42 -36.18
N SER A 20 3.75 -53.22 -37.18
CA SER A 20 3.04 -51.95 -37.34
C SER A 20 1.96 -51.73 -36.27
N ALA A 21 1.23 -52.78 -35.90
CA ALA A 21 0.20 -52.72 -34.86
C ALA A 21 0.79 -52.37 -33.47
N THR A 22 1.93 -52.96 -33.12
CA THR A 22 2.61 -52.69 -31.84
C THR A 22 3.13 -51.25 -31.76
N GLY A 23 3.67 -50.70 -32.85
CA GLY A 23 4.09 -49.30 -32.93
C GLY A 23 2.92 -48.32 -32.74
N TRP A 24 1.78 -48.58 -33.38
CA TRP A 24 0.59 -47.74 -33.22
C TRP A 24 0.02 -47.77 -31.81
N GLN A 25 -0.07 -48.96 -31.20
CA GLN A 25 -0.58 -49.13 -29.85
C GLN A 25 0.32 -48.45 -28.80
N ALA A 26 1.64 -48.55 -28.95
CA ALA A 26 2.60 -47.85 -28.10
C ALA A 26 2.48 -46.32 -28.23
N TYR A 27 2.29 -45.80 -29.44
CA TYR A 27 2.10 -44.37 -29.69
C TYR A 27 0.82 -43.82 -29.05
N VAL A 28 -0.31 -44.53 -29.23
CA VAL A 28 -1.61 -44.11 -28.68
C VAL A 28 -1.64 -44.18 -27.16
N ILE A 29 -1.14 -45.26 -26.56
CA ILE A 29 -1.07 -45.41 -25.09
C ILE A 29 -0.10 -44.39 -24.50
N GLY A 30 1.07 -44.19 -25.12
CA GLY A 30 2.05 -43.19 -24.72
C GLY A 30 1.46 -41.77 -24.73
N GLY A 31 0.83 -41.38 -25.84
CA GLY A 31 0.20 -40.06 -25.99
C GLY A 31 -0.88 -39.80 -24.94
N ASN A 32 -1.79 -40.75 -24.72
CA ASN A 32 -2.83 -40.62 -23.68
C ASN A 32 -2.23 -40.47 -22.28
N SER A 33 -1.17 -41.23 -21.95
CA SER A 33 -0.54 -41.14 -20.63
C SER A 33 0.13 -39.78 -20.38
N VAL A 34 0.70 -39.17 -21.43
CA VAL A 34 1.32 -37.84 -21.36
C VAL A 34 0.24 -36.77 -21.23
N GLN A 35 -0.85 -36.89 -21.98
CA GLN A 35 -1.94 -35.92 -21.94
C GLN A 35 -2.64 -35.90 -20.57
N VAL A 36 -2.90 -37.08 -19.98
CA VAL A 36 -3.44 -37.17 -18.61
C VAL A 36 -2.52 -36.50 -17.58
N LYS A 37 -1.20 -36.72 -17.68
CA LYS A 37 -0.23 -36.05 -16.80
C LYS A 37 -0.20 -34.54 -17.01
N TRP A 38 -0.29 -34.10 -18.27
CA TRP A 38 -0.32 -32.68 -18.62
C TRP A 38 -1.59 -31.99 -18.11
N ASP A 39 -2.75 -32.62 -18.29
CA ASP A 39 -4.03 -32.10 -17.81
C ASP A 39 -4.04 -32.02 -16.27
N ALA A 40 -3.52 -33.05 -15.59
CA ALA A 40 -3.35 -33.04 -14.14
C ALA A 40 -2.41 -31.90 -13.67
N ALA A 41 -1.28 -31.69 -14.36
CA ALA A 41 -0.35 -30.60 -14.05
C ALA A 41 -0.94 -29.22 -14.34
N LYS A 42 -1.77 -29.10 -15.38
CA LYS A 42 -2.45 -27.85 -15.71
C LYS A 42 -3.52 -27.52 -14.66
N LEU A 43 -4.24 -28.53 -14.16
CA LEU A 43 -5.24 -28.37 -13.12
C LEU A 43 -4.62 -27.95 -11.78
N THR A 44 -3.50 -28.57 -11.38
CA THR A 44 -2.77 -28.17 -10.16
C THR A 44 -2.19 -26.76 -10.27
N LYS A 45 -1.63 -26.40 -11.43
CA LYS A 45 -1.17 -25.02 -11.67
C LYS A 45 -2.32 -24.02 -11.66
N ALA A 46 -3.46 -24.34 -12.26
CA ALA A 46 -4.63 -23.47 -12.25
C ALA A 46 -5.15 -23.24 -10.82
N ALA A 47 -5.21 -24.30 -10.01
CA ALA A 47 -5.60 -24.20 -8.60
C ALA A 47 -4.59 -23.35 -7.79
N ALA A 48 -3.29 -23.58 -7.97
CA ALA A 48 -2.26 -22.79 -7.30
C ALA A 48 -2.29 -21.30 -7.69
N ASN A 49 -2.51 -21.00 -8.99
CA ASN A 49 -2.65 -19.63 -9.46
C ASN A 49 -3.88 -18.94 -8.86
N LEU A 50 -5.01 -19.65 -8.74
CA LEU A 50 -6.22 -19.08 -8.16
C LEU A 50 -6.05 -18.75 -6.67
N VAL A 51 -5.35 -19.59 -5.91
CA VAL A 51 -5.00 -19.29 -4.51
C VAL A 51 -4.03 -18.10 -4.44
N ALA A 52 -3.01 -18.06 -5.29
CA ALA A 52 -2.08 -16.94 -5.35
C ALA A 52 -2.77 -15.61 -5.72
N GLU A 53 -3.75 -15.64 -6.64
CA GLU A 53 -4.56 -14.47 -6.98
C GLU A 53 -5.44 -14.02 -5.81
N GLN A 54 -6.05 -14.96 -5.08
CA GLN A 54 -6.83 -14.63 -3.89
C GLN A 54 -5.95 -14.00 -2.80
N ASP A 55 -4.77 -14.57 -2.55
CA ASP A 55 -3.79 -14.03 -1.60
C ASP A 55 -3.26 -12.66 -2.03
N ALA A 56 -3.04 -12.44 -3.32
CA ALA A 56 -2.67 -11.12 -3.84
C ALA A 56 -3.80 -10.10 -3.60
N ARG A 57 -5.06 -10.46 -3.91
CA ARG A 57 -6.22 -9.58 -3.69
C ARG A 57 -6.51 -9.31 -2.22
N THR A 58 -6.25 -10.24 -1.31
CA THR A 58 -6.40 -10.00 0.14
C THR A 58 -5.30 -9.08 0.64
N LYS A 59 -4.05 -9.27 0.20
CA LYS A 59 -2.95 -8.34 0.49
C LYS A 59 -3.23 -6.94 -0.04
N GLU A 60 -3.69 -6.82 -1.28
CA GLU A 60 -4.07 -5.53 -1.89
C GLU A 60 -5.17 -4.84 -1.08
N ARG A 61 -6.24 -5.57 -0.70
CA ARG A 61 -7.33 -5.00 0.12
C ARG A 61 -6.86 -4.57 1.50
N ASN A 62 -5.99 -5.35 2.15
CA ASN A 62 -5.42 -4.98 3.44
C ASN A 62 -4.54 -3.73 3.33
N LEU A 63 -3.69 -3.64 2.31
CA LEU A 63 -2.87 -2.46 2.07
C LEU A 63 -3.72 -1.22 1.75
N GLN A 64 -4.79 -1.38 0.98
CA GLN A 64 -5.76 -0.30 0.72
C GLN A 64 -6.44 0.15 2.02
N ALA A 65 -6.91 -0.79 2.84
CA ALA A 65 -7.54 -0.47 4.13
C ALA A 65 -6.58 0.27 5.07
N ILE A 66 -5.31 -0.15 5.15
CA ILE A 66 -4.28 0.54 5.94
C ILE A 66 -4.00 1.94 5.38
N ALA A 67 -3.92 2.09 4.05
CA ALA A 67 -3.72 3.40 3.44
C ALA A 67 -4.90 4.35 3.73
N ASP A 68 -6.13 3.85 3.70
CA ASP A 68 -7.32 4.64 3.95
C ASP A 68 -7.45 5.03 5.43
N THR A 69 -7.11 4.13 6.37
CA THR A 69 -7.08 4.48 7.79
C THR A 69 -6.01 5.52 8.10
N LEU A 70 -4.83 5.42 7.47
CA LEU A 70 -3.76 6.41 7.62
C LEU A 70 -4.16 7.78 7.06
N ARG A 71 -4.79 7.81 5.89
CA ARG A 71 -5.33 9.07 5.33
C ARG A 71 -6.37 9.68 6.25
N LYS A 72 -7.26 8.85 6.81
CA LYS A 72 -8.29 9.32 7.73
C LYS A 72 -7.68 9.89 9.01
N SER A 73 -6.71 9.20 9.63
CA SER A 73 -6.06 9.68 10.84
C SER A 73 -5.32 11.01 10.62
N GLN A 74 -4.62 11.15 9.49
CA GLN A 74 -3.96 12.40 9.12
C GLN A 74 -4.97 13.54 8.95
N ASN A 75 -6.10 13.27 8.28
CA ASN A 75 -7.12 14.29 8.07
C ASN A 75 -7.79 14.70 9.39
N ASP A 76 -8.05 13.74 10.27
CA ASP A 76 -8.61 14.00 11.62
C ASP A 76 -7.64 14.84 12.47
N GLU A 77 -6.32 14.60 12.37
CA GLU A 77 -5.30 15.42 13.06
C GLU A 77 -5.24 16.85 12.52
N ILE A 78 -5.30 17.03 11.20
CA ILE A 78 -5.34 18.36 10.57
C ILE A 78 -6.58 19.13 11.05
N ILE A 79 -7.75 18.48 11.09
CA ILE A 79 -8.99 19.11 11.57
C ILE A 79 -8.85 19.50 13.05
N LYS A 80 -8.32 18.63 13.90
CA LYS A 80 -8.09 18.93 15.32
C LYS A 80 -7.15 20.12 15.51
N LEU A 81 -6.08 20.19 14.73
CA LEU A 81 -5.15 21.33 14.73
C LEU A 81 -5.82 22.62 14.28
N GLY A 82 -6.68 22.57 13.27
CA GLY A 82 -7.47 23.73 12.83
C GLY A 82 -8.39 24.25 13.95
N ILE A 83 -9.13 23.33 14.59
CA ILE A 83 -10.03 23.66 15.70
C ILE A 83 -9.27 24.24 16.89
N SER A 84 -8.13 23.65 17.27
CA SER A 84 -7.33 24.14 18.41
C SER A 84 -6.75 25.53 18.12
N LEU A 85 -6.31 25.78 16.89
CA LEU A 85 -5.78 27.06 16.46
C LEU A 85 -6.87 28.14 16.47
N ASP A 86 -8.05 27.85 15.94
CA ASP A 86 -9.17 28.79 15.95
C ASP A 86 -9.68 29.06 17.37
N ALA A 87 -9.73 28.03 18.23
CA ALA A 87 -10.04 28.20 19.65
C ALA A 87 -9.01 29.07 20.37
N ALA A 88 -7.71 28.89 20.10
CA ALA A 88 -6.64 29.71 20.69
C ALA A 88 -6.73 31.18 20.23
N ARG A 89 -7.03 31.43 18.95
CA ARG A 89 -7.27 32.79 18.43
C ARG A 89 -8.49 33.43 19.09
N ALA A 90 -9.58 32.69 19.24
CA ALA A 90 -10.79 33.18 19.92
C ALA A 90 -10.51 33.52 21.39
N ALA A 91 -9.74 32.67 22.09
CA ALA A 91 -9.34 32.92 23.48
C ALA A 91 -8.50 34.19 23.62
N VAL A 92 -7.55 34.44 22.71
CA VAL A 92 -6.76 35.68 22.71
C VAL A 92 -7.61 36.91 22.45
N ARG A 93 -8.60 36.85 21.55
CA ARG A 93 -9.51 38.00 21.36
C ARG A 93 -10.33 38.33 22.62
N VAL A 94 -10.65 37.33 23.43
CA VAL A 94 -11.37 37.53 24.70
C VAL A 94 -10.44 38.04 25.80
N GLN A 95 -9.22 37.52 25.89
CA GLN A 95 -8.25 37.88 26.94
C GLN A 95 -7.52 39.20 26.69
N HIS A 96 -7.20 39.49 25.44
CA HIS A 96 -6.46 40.68 25.01
C HIS A 96 -7.40 41.56 24.19
N SER A 97 -8.23 42.33 24.89
CA SER A 97 -9.24 43.22 24.29
C SER A 97 -8.71 44.60 23.91
N THR A 98 -7.46 44.91 24.24
CA THR A 98 -6.82 46.20 23.96
C THR A 98 -5.99 46.13 22.67
N PRO A 99 -6.48 46.70 21.56
CA PRO A 99 -5.65 46.89 20.37
C PRO A 99 -4.51 47.88 20.66
N ARG A 100 -3.34 47.66 20.04
CA ARG A 100 -2.22 48.61 20.15
C ARG A 100 -2.62 49.99 19.58
N PRO A 101 -2.41 51.10 20.32
CA PRO A 101 -2.58 52.46 19.79
C PRO A 101 -1.65 52.73 18.60
N ALA A 102 -2.11 53.49 17.60
CA ALA A 102 -1.33 53.78 16.39
C ALA A 102 -0.10 54.68 16.64
N ASP A 103 -0.14 55.44 17.74
CA ASP A 103 0.88 56.35 18.25
C ASP A 103 1.71 55.74 19.37
N TYR A 104 1.59 54.43 19.61
CA TYR A 104 2.30 53.76 20.70
C TYR A 104 3.82 53.76 20.47
N VAL A 105 4.52 54.46 21.35
CA VAL A 105 5.98 54.39 21.49
C VAL A 105 6.27 53.58 22.75
N ALA A 106 7.04 52.50 22.61
CA ALA A 106 7.40 51.65 23.74
C ALA A 106 8.13 52.50 24.81
N PRO A 107 7.69 52.48 26.08
CA PRO A 107 8.37 53.21 27.14
C PRO A 107 9.80 52.65 27.29
N VAL A 108 10.78 53.54 27.45
CA VAL A 108 12.17 53.17 27.74
C VAL A 108 12.18 52.41 29.07
N ALA A 109 12.51 51.11 29.00
CA ALA A 109 12.73 50.18 30.12
C ALA A 109 11.76 50.35 31.31
N GLY A 110 10.60 49.73 31.22
CA GLY A 110 9.64 49.57 32.33
C GLY A 110 8.54 48.59 31.96
N ALA A 111 7.87 47.99 32.96
CA ALA A 111 6.76 47.06 32.79
C ALA A 111 5.52 47.75 32.17
N GLY A 112 5.58 48.07 30.88
CA GLY A 112 4.47 48.59 30.11
C GLY A 112 3.55 47.47 29.63
N ALA A 113 2.32 47.84 29.23
CA ALA A 113 1.45 46.94 28.48
C ALA A 113 2.20 46.46 27.22
N GLY A 114 2.34 45.14 27.07
CA GLY A 114 3.13 44.50 26.02
C GLY A 114 4.40 43.78 26.50
N CYS A 115 4.84 43.98 27.74
CA CYS A 115 6.10 43.39 28.25
C CYS A 115 5.93 42.00 28.91
N SER A 116 4.70 41.54 29.16
CA SER A 116 4.42 40.21 29.72
C SER A 116 3.38 39.47 28.89
N GLY A 117 3.41 38.14 28.87
CA GLY A 117 2.48 37.33 28.07
C GLY A 117 0.99 37.60 28.34
N ALA A 118 0.65 38.04 29.57
CA ALA A 118 -0.71 38.42 29.95
C ALA A 118 -1.11 39.85 29.53
N SER A 119 -0.14 40.73 29.25
CA SER A 119 -0.38 42.14 28.88
C SER A 119 -0.11 42.42 27.41
N LEU A 120 0.09 41.38 26.59
CA LEU A 120 0.39 41.50 25.17
C LEU A 120 -0.77 42.14 24.40
N TYR A 121 -0.46 42.91 23.36
CA TYR A 121 -1.51 43.42 22.46
C TYR A 121 -2.10 42.27 21.62
N THR A 122 -3.37 42.40 21.25
CA THR A 122 -4.08 41.38 20.46
C THR A 122 -3.33 41.03 19.18
N GLN A 123 -2.76 42.02 18.48
CA GLN A 123 -2.02 41.79 17.23
C GLN A 123 -0.76 40.95 17.44
N ASP A 124 0.00 41.23 18.50
CA ASP A 124 1.22 40.49 18.83
C ASP A 124 0.88 39.07 19.30
N ALA A 125 -0.22 38.91 20.06
CA ALA A 125 -0.65 37.61 20.58
C ALA A 125 -1.17 36.71 19.45
N GLU A 126 -1.96 37.28 18.50
CA GLU A 126 -2.38 36.56 17.30
C GLU A 126 -1.19 36.16 16.42
N PHE A 127 -0.14 36.99 16.34
CA PHE A 127 1.07 36.65 15.61
C PHE A 127 1.80 35.46 16.27
N LEU A 128 2.02 35.51 17.58
CA LEU A 128 2.68 34.42 18.31
C LEU A 128 1.91 33.10 18.24
N ILE A 129 0.57 33.14 18.29
CA ILE A 129 -0.25 31.92 18.12
C ILE A 129 -0.11 31.34 16.71
N ARG A 130 -0.05 32.18 15.68
CA ARG A 130 0.21 31.71 14.31
C ARG A 130 1.60 31.10 14.20
N GLU A 131 2.60 31.70 14.83
CA GLU A 131 3.96 31.19 14.85
C GLU A 131 4.05 29.83 15.55
N ALA A 132 3.46 29.72 16.74
CA ALA A 132 3.38 28.48 17.50
C ALA A 132 2.67 27.39 16.69
N GLY A 133 1.54 27.71 16.05
CA GLY A 133 0.84 26.78 15.17
C GLY A 133 1.67 26.31 13.98
N ARG A 134 2.51 27.17 13.37
CA ARG A 134 3.45 26.74 12.31
C ARG A 134 4.55 25.83 12.86
N ALA A 135 5.10 26.16 14.03
CA ALA A 135 6.12 25.34 14.67
C ALA A 135 5.58 23.95 15.03
N ASP A 136 4.36 23.86 15.58
CA ASP A 136 3.70 22.60 15.91
C ASP A 136 3.41 21.77 14.65
N ALA A 137 2.96 22.41 13.57
CA ALA A 137 2.76 21.74 12.29
C ALA A 137 4.07 21.14 11.74
N GLN A 138 5.19 21.87 11.80
CA GLN A 138 6.51 21.37 11.41
C GLN A 138 6.97 20.21 12.31
N ARG A 139 6.71 20.30 13.61
CA ARG A 139 7.05 19.24 14.57
C ARG A 139 6.31 17.94 14.26
N LEU A 140 5.01 18.02 13.97
CA LEU A 140 4.18 16.88 13.59
C LEU A 140 4.65 16.23 12.27
N GLN A 141 5.03 17.05 11.29
CA GLN A 141 5.60 16.57 10.02
C GLN A 141 6.91 15.79 10.25
N LEU A 142 7.81 16.33 11.08
CA LEU A 142 9.07 15.65 11.41
C LEU A 142 8.84 14.32 12.13
N GLU A 143 7.93 14.28 13.10
CA GLU A 143 7.55 13.06 13.82
C GLU A 143 6.97 12.00 12.85
N THR A 144 6.12 12.44 11.91
CA THR A 144 5.58 11.56 10.86
C THR A 144 6.67 11.02 9.95
N CYS A 145 7.62 11.86 9.51
CA CYS A 145 8.75 11.39 8.70
C CYS A 145 9.66 10.41 9.45
N GLN A 146 9.93 10.67 10.73
CA GLN A 146 10.76 9.78 11.55
C GLN A 146 10.10 8.42 11.78
N THR A 147 8.80 8.40 12.07
CA THR A 147 8.06 7.15 12.24
C THR A 147 8.01 6.33 10.95
N GLN A 148 7.79 6.97 9.80
CA GLN A 148 7.85 6.30 8.48
C GLN A 148 9.26 5.77 8.16
N TYR A 149 10.30 6.56 8.44
CA TYR A 149 11.68 6.14 8.25
C TYR A 149 12.04 4.94 9.12
N ASN A 150 11.70 4.97 10.41
CA ASN A 150 11.98 3.88 11.33
C ASN A 150 11.24 2.60 10.92
N ALA A 151 9.97 2.71 10.51
CA ALA A 151 9.21 1.57 10.01
C ALA A 151 9.84 0.95 8.74
N ALA A 152 10.33 1.78 7.81
CA ALA A 152 11.03 1.31 6.62
C ALA A 152 12.39 0.66 6.96
N TYR A 153 13.12 1.23 7.92
CA TYR A 153 14.39 0.68 8.39
C TYR A 153 14.22 -0.69 9.05
N GLU A 154 13.22 -0.85 9.91
CA GLU A 154 12.90 -2.14 10.53
C GLU A 154 12.46 -3.20 9.53
N ALA A 155 11.77 -2.82 8.45
CA ALA A 155 11.33 -3.76 7.41
C ALA A 155 12.48 -4.29 6.53
N VAL A 156 13.64 -3.62 6.52
CA VAL A 156 14.83 -4.01 5.74
C VAL A 156 15.84 -4.81 6.59
N LYS A 157 15.71 -4.77 7.91
CA LYS A 157 16.54 -5.51 8.87
C LYS A 157 16.11 -6.97 9.00
#